data_AF-A0A9E5PV28-F1
#
_entry.id   AF-A0A9E5PV28-F1
#
_cell.length_a   1.000
_cell.length_b   1.000
_cell.length_c   1.000
_cell.angle_alpha   90.00
_cell.angle_beta   90.00
_cell.angle_gamma   90.00
#
_symmetry.space_group_name_H-M   'P 1'
#
loop_
_entity.id
_entity.type
_entity.pdbx_description
1 polymer ?
#
loop_
_entity_poly.entity_id
_entity_poly.type
_entity_poly.pdbx_seq_one_letter_code
_entity_poly.pdbx_strand_id
1 'polypeptide(L)'
;GQRELAEVIAGLIVPSHGHITVDGVPVDRPSPRTMQALGISSVPEDRIVSGVLSGAPLADSMLLTHITQAPFSRLGWLDFKAIR
;
A
#
# COMPACT_ATOMS: atom_id res chain seq x y z
N GLY A 1 19.06 6.85 1.94
CA GLY A 1 18.87 6.41 3.35
C GLY A 1 17.44 6.59 3.85
N GLN A 2 16.86 7.80 3.75
CA GLN A 2 15.49 8.05 4.22
C GLN A 2 14.44 7.30 3.40
N ARG A 3 14.63 7.25 2.08
CA ARG A 3 13.76 6.51 1.16
C ARG A 3 13.72 5.03 1.48
N GLU A 4 14.89 4.41 1.65
CA GLU A 4 15.02 2.98 1.96
C GLU A 4 14.38 2.66 3.32
N LEU A 5 14.52 3.55 4.32
CA LEU A 5 13.83 3.40 5.60
C LEU A 5 12.31 3.47 5.42
N ALA A 6 11.81 4.43 4.64
CA ALA A 6 10.38 4.55 4.35
C ALA A 6 9.85 3.33 3.58
N GLU A 7 10.63 2.78 2.65
CA GLU A 7 10.28 1.57 1.90
C GLU A 7 10.28 0.32 2.81
N VAL A 8 11.19 0.22 3.78
CA VAL A 8 11.16 -0.84 4.82
C VAL A 8 9.92 -0.70 5.71
N ILE A 9 9.61 0.51 6.18
CA ILE A 9 8.42 0.78 7.01
C ILE A 9 7.13 0.53 6.20
N ALA A 10 7.12 0.79 4.90
CA ALA A 10 5.98 0.49 4.02
C ALA A 10 5.87 -1.01 3.68
N GLY A 11 6.85 -1.83 4.07
CA GLY A 11 6.93 -3.26 3.73
C GLY A 11 7.27 -3.53 2.27
N LEU A 12 7.83 -2.55 1.55
CA LEU A 12 8.30 -2.70 0.16
C LEU A 12 9.69 -3.34 0.09
N ILE A 13 10.51 -3.16 1.13
CA ILE A 13 11.82 -3.77 1.28
C ILE A 13 11.83 -4.63 2.54
N VAL A 14 12.36 -5.86 2.42
CA VAL A 14 12.58 -6.74 3.58
C VAL A 14 13.84 -6.26 4.32
N PRO A 15 13.76 -5.96 5.64
CA PRO A 15 14.94 -5.58 6.41
C PRO A 15 15.94 -6.73 6.46
N SER A 16 17.22 -6.42 6.25
CA SER A 16 18.29 -7.43 6.30
C SER A 16 18.52 -7.97 7.71
N HIS A 17 18.36 -7.10 8.73
CA HIS A 17 18.49 -7.42 10.15
C HIS A 17 17.59 -6.50 10.98
N GLY A 18 17.31 -6.88 12.22
CA GLY A 18 16.46 -6.13 13.15
C GLY A 18 15.02 -6.63 13.17
N HIS A 19 14.14 -5.86 13.81
CA HIS A 19 12.71 -6.18 13.90
C HIS A 19 11.88 -4.89 13.78
N ILE A 20 10.65 -5.04 13.29
CA ILE A 20 9.68 -3.95 13.20
C ILE A 20 8.58 -4.25 14.22
N THR A 21 8.19 -3.23 14.99
CA THR A 21 6.98 -3.27 15.81
C THR A 21 6.07 -2.12 15.43
N VAL A 22 4.76 -2.37 15.37
CA VAL A 22 3.71 -1.36 15.17
C VAL A 22 2.76 -1.47 16.35
N ASP A 23 2.61 -0.39 17.12
CA ASP A 23 1.81 -0.36 18.35
C ASP A 23 2.13 -1.51 19.32
N GLY A 24 3.42 -1.86 19.44
CA GLY A 24 3.91 -2.96 20.29
C GLY A 24 3.71 -4.36 19.71
N VAL A 25 3.08 -4.50 18.53
CA VAL A 25 2.91 -5.78 17.84
C VAL A 25 4.10 -6.03 16.91
N PRO A 26 4.82 -7.16 17.05
CA PRO A 26 5.91 -7.50 16.14
C PRO A 26 5.39 -7.84 14.74
N VAL A 27 6.14 -7.40 13.73
CA VAL A 27 5.84 -7.65 12.32
C VAL A 27 6.88 -8.61 11.74
N ASP A 28 6.54 -9.89 11.71
CA ASP A 28 7.46 -10.95 11.24
C ASP A 28 7.61 -10.98 9.72
N ARG A 29 6.54 -10.63 8.98
CA ARG A 29 6.51 -10.62 7.51
C ARG A 29 5.99 -9.28 6.99
N PRO A 30 6.88 -8.27 6.92
CA PRO A 30 6.52 -6.98 6.35
C PRO A 30 6.15 -7.16 4.87
N SER A 31 4.98 -6.67 4.52
CA SER A 31 4.48 -6.56 3.14
C SER A 31 3.55 -5.35 3.07
N PRO A 32 3.33 -4.72 1.91
CA PRO A 32 2.43 -3.56 1.83
C PRO A 32 1.03 -3.87 2.35
N ARG A 33 0.55 -5.10 2.12
CA ARG A 33 -0.74 -5.59 2.64
C ARG A 33 -0.72 -5.72 4.16
N THR A 34 0.33 -6.29 4.74
CA THR A 34 0.48 -6.43 6.20
C THR A 34 0.54 -5.05 6.86
N MET A 35 1.32 -4.14 6.30
CA MET A 35 1.50 -2.79 6.85
C MET A 35 0.21 -1.98 6.76
N GLN A 36 -0.53 -2.05 5.65
CA GLN A 36 -1.87 -1.43 5.55
C GLN A 36 -2.86 -2.00 6.57
N ALA A 37 -2.86 -3.31 6.80
CA ALA A 37 -3.74 -3.92 7.79
C ALA A 37 -3.42 -3.46 9.23
N LEU A 38 -2.19 -3.02 9.48
CA LEU A 38 -1.74 -2.39 10.71
C LEU A 38 -1.91 -0.87 10.73
N GLY A 39 -2.58 -0.28 9.72
CA GLY A 39 -2.85 1.16 9.64
C GLY A 39 -1.70 2.00 9.06
N ILE A 40 -0.62 1.37 8.59
CA ILE A 40 0.52 2.07 7.99
C ILE A 40 0.26 2.31 6.51
N SER A 41 0.37 3.58 6.09
CA SER A 41 0.31 4.00 4.69
C SER A 41 1.55 4.82 4.35
N SER A 42 2.04 4.68 3.11
CA SER A 42 3.18 5.42 2.62
C SER A 42 2.76 6.31 1.45
N VAL A 43 3.29 7.53 1.44
CA VAL A 43 3.16 8.41 0.29
C VAL A 43 4.54 8.55 -0.34
N PRO A 44 4.74 8.06 -1.58
CA PRO A 44 6.04 8.08 -2.21
C PRO A 44 6.53 9.51 -2.43
N GLU A 45 7.84 9.68 -2.44
CA GLU A 45 8.52 10.95 -2.69
C GLU A 45 8.17 11.49 -4.08
N ASP A 46 8.17 10.61 -5.09
CA ASP A 46 7.71 10.91 -6.44
C ASP A 46 6.27 10.41 -6.67
N ARG A 47 5.32 11.26 -6.30
CA ARG A 47 3.89 10.97 -6.43
C ARG A 47 3.40 10.89 -7.87
N ILE A 48 4.09 11.54 -8.82
CA ILE A 48 3.67 11.56 -10.22
C ILE A 48 4.00 10.21 -10.87
N VAL A 49 5.17 9.64 -10.54
CA VAL A 49 5.61 8.37 -11.12
C VAL A 49 4.97 7.16 -10.44
N SER A 50 4.71 7.23 -9.13
CA SER A 50 4.36 6.03 -8.34
C SER A 50 3.10 6.14 -7.49
N GLY A 51 2.45 7.31 -7.44
CA GLY A 51 1.25 7.55 -6.64
C GLY A 51 -0.04 7.80 -7.44
N VAL A 52 0.06 7.88 -8.77
CA VAL A 52 -1.06 8.22 -9.66
C VAL A 52 -1.03 7.35 -10.90
N LEU A 53 -2.18 6.83 -11.33
CA LEU A 53 -2.31 6.16 -12.63
C LEU A 53 -2.41 7.22 -13.72
N SER A 54 -1.28 7.58 -14.31
CA SER A 54 -1.22 8.58 -15.38
C SER A 54 -2.10 8.16 -16.57
N GLY A 55 -3.11 8.96 -16.88
CA GLY A 55 -4.05 8.71 -17.98
C GLY A 55 -5.38 8.06 -17.59
N ALA A 56 -5.60 7.72 -16.31
CA ALA A 56 -6.88 7.25 -15.79
C ALA A 56 -7.64 8.37 -15.04
N PRO A 57 -8.97 8.23 -14.88
CA PRO A 57 -9.74 9.10 -13.98
C PRO A 57 -9.15 9.16 -12.56
N LEU A 58 -9.34 10.30 -11.88
CA LEU A 58 -8.88 10.49 -10.51
C LEU A 58 -9.43 9.43 -9.55
N ALA A 59 -10.70 9.03 -9.74
CA ALA A 59 -11.36 7.99 -8.96
C ALA A 59 -10.57 6.66 -8.98
N ASP A 60 -10.08 6.25 -10.15
CA ASP A 60 -9.30 5.02 -10.32
C ASP A 60 -7.96 5.10 -9.58
N SER A 61 -7.30 6.26 -9.60
CA SER A 61 -6.06 6.48 -8.85
C SER A 61 -6.28 6.45 -7.34
N MET A 62 -7.41 6.99 -6.85
CA MET A 62 -7.75 6.96 -5.42
C MET A 62 -8.02 5.54 -4.91
N LEU A 63 -8.49 4.65 -5.78
CA LEU A 63 -8.85 3.28 -5.43
C LEU A 63 -7.67 2.32 -5.44
N LEU A 64 -6.52 2.67 -6.03
CA LEU A 64 -5.33 1.82 -6.14
C LEU A 64 -4.91 1.14 -4.83
N THR A 65 -5.04 1.84 -3.71
CA THR A 65 -4.72 1.32 -2.38
C THR A 65 -5.78 0.38 -1.82
N HIS A 66 -7.01 0.42 -2.33
CA HIS A 66 -8.18 -0.31 -1.84
C HIS A 66 -8.73 -1.31 -2.86
N ILE A 67 -8.07 -1.52 -4.01
CA ILE A 67 -8.55 -2.39 -5.10
C ILE A 67 -8.78 -3.85 -4.70
N THR A 68 -8.32 -4.29 -3.53
CA THR A 68 -8.52 -5.66 -3.05
C THR A 68 -9.62 -5.78 -2.00
N GLN A 69 -10.30 -4.69 -1.68
CA GLN A 69 -11.35 -4.62 -0.67
C GLN A 69 -12.74 -4.52 -1.32
N ALA A 70 -13.77 -5.06 -0.66
CA ALA A 70 -15.16 -4.83 -1.05
C ALA A 70 -15.53 -3.35 -0.81
N PRO A 71 -16.38 -2.73 -1.65
CA PRO A 71 -17.10 -3.30 -2.80
C PRO A 71 -16.29 -3.33 -4.11
N PHE A 72 -15.08 -2.79 -4.14
CA PHE A 72 -14.28 -2.59 -5.36
C PHE A 72 -13.67 -3.87 -5.92
N SER A 73 -13.54 -4.92 -5.11
CA SER A 73 -13.18 -6.26 -5.56
C SER A 73 -14.00 -7.36 -4.91
N ARG A 74 -14.38 -8.35 -5.72
CA ARG A 74 -15.07 -9.57 -5.30
C ARG A 74 -14.40 -10.79 -5.90
N LEU A 75 -13.97 -11.73 -5.05
CA LEU A 75 -13.30 -12.98 -5.46
C LEU A 75 -12.07 -12.75 -6.38
N GLY A 76 -11.32 -11.65 -6.18
CA GLY A 76 -10.14 -11.31 -7.00
C GLY A 76 -10.45 -10.59 -8.32
N TRP A 77 -11.73 -10.36 -8.63
CA TRP A 77 -12.16 -9.56 -9.78
C TRP A 77 -12.46 -8.13 -9.35
N LEU A 78 -12.12 -7.16 -10.19
CA LEU A 78 -12.46 -5.75 -9.97
C LEU A 78 -13.91 -5.48 -10.40
N ASP A 79 -14.66 -4.79 -9.56
CA ASP A 79 -16.01 -4.32 -9.87
C ASP A 79 -15.98 -2.85 -10.30
N PHE A 80 -15.79 -2.61 -11.59
CA PHE A 80 -15.76 -1.26 -12.16
C PHE A 80 -17.09 -0.50 -12.02
N LYS A 81 -18.22 -1.16 -11.72
CA LYS A 81 -19.49 -0.46 -11.46
C LYS A 81 -19.51 0.15 -10.06
N ALA A 82 -18.81 -0.44 -9.10
CA ALA A 82 -18.66 0.11 -7.75
C ALA A 82 -17.68 1.29 -7.68
N ILE A 83 -16.89 1.50 -8.75
CA ILE A 83 -15.87 2.56 -8.88
C ILE A 83 -16.47 3.88 -9.38
N ARG A 84 -17.72 3.88 -9.89
CA ARG A 84 -18.34 5.01 -10.61
C ARG A 84 -19.57 5.57 -9.92
#